data_AF-A0A8H4W8R3-F1
#
_entry.id   AF-A0A8H4W8R3-F1
#
_cell.length_a   1.000
_cell.length_b   1.000
_cell.length_c   1.000
_cell.angle_alpha   90.00
_cell.angle_beta   90.00
_cell.angle_gamma   90.00
#
_symmetry.space_group_name_H-M   'P 1'
#
loop_
_entity.id
_entity.type
_entity.pdbx_description
1 polymer ?
#
loop_
_entity_poly.entity_id
_entity_poly.type
_entity_poly.pdbx_seq_one_letter_code
_entity_poly.pdbx_strand_id
1 'polypeptide(L)'
;MLKTASLELEVLAVLLGCSSESETPAALRPVRFGFYSQNSGGAAHLLILQNRLLPRPPPSSHLSSILSYSFAVIDLLVPHSPLALLDLDPPTPKFRFPYRFTTPYPNPPNTRWTWAFLITAFVQAVIVLAVEAYVFAMFQESLLQNLTPIPLVKTIPTYLTLFIFGFIYQLVLVYDSLRLKNTIQVIGLCMYNVGMLIYSSIQYDQINQAIEGLETYQPQPYILPSSRVWPNISPLLLAVPCIIAAFTVVLSFIAWKLYDEFAWTIYKHISADLRMKRRFLTFQIYIALLKFDFFFFLGFTVQFLVIVASATQDAEFALTIAAIPITIFILFMAAFFTRRENKFGMVCTIVLYFCGLAYFIFKLLRMYLPAKRDQYNAVRKTLTSFAVITIILIIGTIINACVCMANFDQGLKQHVMSRKIGVEEEKGDHMTELPDLKPGHAPVSSRMTID
;
A
#
# COMPACT_ATOMS: atom_id res chain seq x y z
N MET A 1 -5.75 11.39 -39.76
CA MET A 1 -4.32 11.35 -39.37
C MET A 1 -3.72 12.73 -39.06
N LEU A 2 -4.25 13.86 -39.56
CA LEU A 2 -3.73 15.21 -39.23
C LEU A 2 -4.54 16.02 -38.19
N LYS A 3 -5.67 15.50 -37.68
CA LYS A 3 -6.46 16.17 -36.62
C LYS A 3 -6.07 15.76 -35.19
N THR A 4 -5.41 14.62 -35.02
CA THR A 4 -4.91 14.14 -33.71
C THR A 4 -3.59 14.79 -33.30
N ALA A 5 -2.81 15.33 -34.24
CA ALA A 5 -1.59 16.09 -33.93
C ALA A 5 -1.88 17.55 -33.50
N SER A 6 -3.03 18.12 -33.88
CA SER A 6 -3.41 19.49 -33.49
C SER A 6 -3.80 19.59 -32.00
N LEU A 7 -4.32 18.52 -31.41
CA LEU A 7 -4.70 18.48 -29.99
C LEU A 7 -3.48 18.34 -29.06
N GLU A 8 -2.43 17.68 -29.54
CA GLU A 8 -1.17 17.52 -28.79
C GLU A 8 -0.39 18.85 -28.71
N LEU A 9 -0.50 19.74 -29.72
CA LEU A 9 0.13 21.06 -29.69
C LEU A 9 -0.62 22.11 -28.84
N GLU A 10 -1.96 22.06 -28.77
CA GLU A 10 -2.72 22.99 -27.91
C GLU A 10 -2.49 22.71 -26.41
N VAL A 11 -2.31 21.44 -26.02
CA VAL A 11 -1.98 21.07 -24.63
C VAL A 11 -0.56 21.52 -24.24
N LEU A 12 0.37 21.55 -25.21
CA LEU A 12 1.73 22.06 -25.00
C LEU A 12 1.79 23.60 -24.91
N ALA A 13 0.89 24.31 -25.60
CA ALA A 13 0.78 25.78 -25.52
C ALA A 13 0.23 26.25 -24.15
N VAL A 14 -0.65 25.48 -23.52
CA VAL A 14 -1.16 25.75 -22.16
C VAL A 14 -0.09 25.51 -21.08
N LEU A 15 0.87 24.61 -21.34
CA LEU A 15 1.99 24.34 -20.43
C LEU A 15 3.10 25.41 -20.45
N LEU A 16 3.14 26.29 -21.46
CA LEU A 16 4.23 27.29 -21.63
C LEU A 16 3.83 28.74 -21.34
N GLY A 17 2.62 29.01 -20.81
CA GLY A 17 2.32 30.29 -20.17
C GLY A 17 2.40 31.53 -21.07
N CYS A 18 1.75 31.51 -22.24
CA CYS A 18 1.42 32.74 -22.96
C CYS A 18 0.06 33.27 -22.50
N SER A 19 0.09 34.39 -21.80
CA SER A 19 -1.07 35.20 -21.41
C SER A 19 -1.60 36.00 -22.61
N SER A 20 -2.92 36.09 -22.77
CA SER A 20 -3.58 37.22 -23.43
C SER A 20 -4.99 37.37 -22.88
N GLU A 21 -5.23 38.50 -22.23
CA GLU A 21 -6.54 39.06 -21.87
C GLU A 21 -7.51 39.13 -23.06
N SER A 22 -8.81 38.91 -22.82
CA SER A 22 -9.82 39.99 -22.89
C SER A 22 -11.26 39.50 -22.62
N GLU A 23 -11.95 40.26 -21.76
CA GLU A 23 -13.38 40.62 -21.80
C GLU A 23 -14.52 39.63 -21.42
N THR A 24 -15.22 40.01 -20.34
CA THR A 24 -16.64 39.78 -19.99
C THR A 24 -17.61 40.33 -21.05
N PRO A 25 -18.88 39.85 -21.22
CA PRO A 25 -19.96 40.13 -20.24
C PRO A 25 -21.17 39.16 -20.13
N ALA A 26 -21.84 39.32 -18.98
CA ALA A 26 -23.31 39.36 -18.72
C ALA A 26 -24.25 38.13 -18.85
N ALA A 27 -24.86 37.83 -17.69
CA ALA A 27 -26.29 37.64 -17.40
C ALA A 27 -27.10 36.46 -17.99
N LEU A 28 -27.66 35.62 -17.09
CA LEU A 28 -29.12 35.39 -16.91
C LEU A 28 -29.39 34.26 -15.87
N ARG A 29 -30.10 34.61 -14.78
CA ARG A 29 -31.00 33.74 -13.98
C ARG A 29 -32.44 33.99 -14.47
N PRO A 30 -33.53 33.28 -14.05
CA PRO A 30 -33.72 32.28 -12.96
C PRO A 30 -34.50 31.01 -13.45
N VAL A 31 -34.91 30.04 -12.61
CA VAL A 31 -36.24 29.94 -11.96
C VAL A 31 -36.29 28.75 -10.99
N ARG A 32 -37.06 28.93 -9.92
CA ARG A 32 -37.29 28.12 -8.72
C ARG A 32 -38.58 27.30 -8.87
N PHE A 33 -38.63 26.06 -8.37
CA PHE A 33 -39.88 25.45 -7.90
C PHE A 33 -39.59 24.55 -6.70
N GLY A 34 -40.37 24.74 -5.63
CA GLY A 34 -40.41 23.87 -4.46
C GLY A 34 -41.80 23.26 -4.32
N PHE A 35 -41.88 22.12 -3.64
CA PHE A 35 -43.10 21.58 -3.04
C PHE A 35 -42.76 20.86 -1.73
N TYR A 36 -43.71 20.92 -0.79
CA TYR A 36 -43.62 20.59 0.63
C TYR A 36 -44.64 19.49 0.98
N SER A 37 -44.36 18.71 2.03
CA SER A 37 -45.27 17.88 2.86
C SER A 37 -45.83 16.59 2.23
N GLN A 38 -46.11 15.46 2.92
CA GLN A 38 -46.35 15.21 4.36
C GLN A 38 -46.27 13.68 4.68
N ASN A 39 -45.53 13.32 5.74
CA ASN A 39 -45.77 12.34 6.82
C ASN A 39 -46.49 10.97 6.61
N SER A 40 -45.83 9.88 7.06
CA SER A 40 -46.41 8.77 7.83
C SER A 40 -45.29 8.03 8.60
N GLY A 41 -45.50 7.76 9.89
CA GLY A 41 -44.48 7.30 10.84
C GLY A 41 -44.74 5.92 11.44
N GLY A 42 -43.79 5.48 12.28
CA GLY A 42 -44.03 4.50 13.35
C GLY A 42 -43.11 3.27 13.39
N ALA A 43 -41.85 3.41 13.84
CA ALA A 43 -41.04 2.29 14.38
C ALA A 43 -39.74 2.68 15.15
N ALA A 44 -39.40 3.96 15.33
CA ALA A 44 -38.04 4.36 15.72
C ALA A 44 -37.88 4.90 17.17
N HIS A 45 -38.83 4.66 18.06
CA HIS A 45 -38.87 5.36 19.37
C HIS A 45 -38.35 4.57 20.58
N LEU A 46 -37.77 3.38 20.39
CA LEU A 46 -37.32 2.50 21.49
C LEU A 46 -35.79 2.41 21.66
N LEU A 47 -34.99 2.96 20.74
CA LEU A 47 -33.52 2.88 20.80
C LEU A 47 -32.80 4.12 21.36
N ILE A 48 -33.53 5.20 21.66
CA ILE A 48 -32.92 6.48 22.07
C ILE A 48 -32.78 6.62 23.61
N LEU A 49 -33.46 5.78 24.40
CA LEU A 49 -33.53 5.97 25.86
C LEU A 49 -32.44 5.27 26.68
N GLN A 50 -31.65 4.36 26.09
CA GLN A 50 -30.68 3.57 26.87
C GLN A 50 -29.28 4.21 27.00
N ASN A 51 -29.04 5.35 26.35
CA ASN A 51 -27.69 5.95 26.26
C ASN A 51 -27.42 7.12 27.24
N ARG A 52 -28.28 7.33 28.25
CA ARG A 52 -28.18 8.50 29.16
C ARG A 52 -27.68 8.21 30.59
N LEU A 53 -27.29 6.99 30.94
CA LEU A 53 -26.97 6.66 32.34
C LEU A 53 -25.68 5.84 32.53
N LEU A 54 -24.54 6.31 32.03
CA LEU A 54 -23.24 5.91 32.56
C LEU A 54 -22.28 7.11 32.67
N PRO A 55 -21.61 7.33 33.82
CA PRO A 55 -20.63 8.39 33.99
C PRO A 55 -19.32 8.05 33.22
N ARG A 56 -18.73 9.04 32.54
CA ARG A 56 -17.43 8.91 31.86
C ARG A 56 -16.26 8.91 32.85
N PRO A 57 -15.24 8.04 32.70
CA PRO A 57 -14.02 8.09 33.50
C PRO A 57 -13.03 9.18 33.00
N PRO A 58 -12.03 9.58 33.84
CA PRO A 58 -11.16 10.74 33.63
C PRO A 58 -9.97 10.47 32.65
N PRO A 59 -9.10 11.45 32.33
CA PRO A 59 -8.40 11.52 31.06
C PRO A 59 -7.14 10.64 31.03
N SER A 60 -7.28 9.45 30.44
CA SER A 60 -6.15 8.65 29.94
C SER A 60 -6.43 8.04 28.56
N SER A 61 -7.36 8.64 27.80
CA SER A 61 -8.02 7.99 26.66
C SER A 61 -7.57 8.46 25.27
N HIS A 62 -6.52 9.28 25.13
CA HIS A 62 -6.06 9.70 23.79
C HIS A 62 -5.47 8.53 22.99
N LEU A 63 -4.71 7.63 23.65
CA LEU A 63 -4.23 6.38 23.07
C LEU A 63 -5.38 5.40 22.78
N SER A 64 -6.38 5.29 23.65
CA SER A 64 -7.51 4.39 23.42
C SER A 64 -8.42 4.87 22.29
N SER A 65 -8.52 6.18 22.04
CA SER A 65 -9.26 6.72 20.90
C SER A 65 -8.51 6.50 19.58
N ILE A 66 -7.20 6.73 19.55
CA ILE A 66 -6.34 6.43 18.39
C ILE A 66 -6.39 4.94 18.06
N LEU A 67 -6.25 4.09 19.09
CA LEU A 67 -6.35 2.64 18.94
C LEU A 67 -7.77 2.20 18.59
N SER A 68 -8.85 2.76 19.16
CA SER A 68 -10.23 2.38 18.80
C SER A 68 -10.59 2.75 17.35
N TYR A 69 -10.15 3.90 16.83
CA TYR A 69 -10.40 4.26 15.43
C TYR A 69 -9.57 3.40 14.47
N SER A 70 -8.33 3.05 14.83
CA SER A 70 -7.50 2.14 14.03
C SER A 70 -7.96 0.68 14.11
N PHE A 71 -8.30 0.17 15.31
CA PHE A 71 -8.80 -1.19 15.52
C PHE A 71 -10.20 -1.39 14.95
N ALA A 72 -11.11 -0.41 15.02
CA ALA A 72 -12.43 -0.54 14.40
C ALA A 72 -12.34 -0.62 12.86
N VAL A 73 -11.31 -0.03 12.26
CA VAL A 73 -11.02 -0.16 10.81
C VAL A 73 -10.33 -1.50 10.51
N ILE A 74 -9.44 -1.97 11.38
CA ILE A 74 -8.73 -3.25 11.24
C ILE A 74 -9.66 -4.46 11.47
N ASP A 75 -10.53 -4.45 12.47
CA ASP A 75 -11.51 -5.52 12.77
C ASP A 75 -12.61 -5.62 11.69
N LEU A 76 -12.86 -4.53 10.95
CA LEU A 76 -13.74 -4.56 9.77
C LEU A 76 -13.04 -5.14 8.51
N LEU A 77 -11.71 -5.24 8.53
CA LEU A 77 -10.86 -5.64 7.41
C LEU A 77 -10.25 -7.05 7.56
N VAL A 78 -10.37 -7.70 8.73
CA VAL A 78 -9.85 -9.06 8.99
C VAL A 78 -11.03 -10.04 9.10
N PRO A 79 -11.23 -10.98 8.16
CA PRO A 79 -12.24 -12.01 8.31
C PRO A 79 -11.80 -13.01 9.40
N HIS A 80 -12.52 -13.05 10.52
CA HIS A 80 -12.39 -14.11 11.51
C HIS A 80 -12.94 -15.42 10.95
N SER A 81 -12.07 -16.38 10.65
CA SER A 81 -12.47 -17.78 10.45
C SER A 81 -12.51 -18.50 11.80
N PRO A 82 -13.64 -19.12 12.20
CA PRO A 82 -13.73 -19.85 13.46
C PRO A 82 -13.50 -21.34 13.19
N LEU A 83 -12.31 -21.87 13.49
CA LEU A 83 -12.13 -23.32 13.61
C LEU A 83 -11.05 -23.65 14.64
N ALA A 84 -11.48 -23.80 15.90
CA ALA A 84 -10.80 -24.61 16.90
C ALA A 84 -11.80 -25.01 17.98
N LEU A 85 -12.18 -26.29 18.02
CA LEU A 85 -12.24 -27.15 19.21
C LEU A 85 -13.22 -28.32 18.99
N LEU A 86 -12.66 -29.51 18.84
CA LEU A 86 -13.19 -30.73 19.46
C LEU A 86 -12.03 -31.73 19.56
N ASP A 87 -11.36 -31.72 20.71
CA ASP A 87 -10.43 -32.75 21.16
C ASP A 87 -11.21 -33.98 21.63
N LEU A 88 -10.90 -35.15 21.08
CA LEU A 88 -11.10 -36.45 21.71
C LEU A 88 -9.97 -37.40 21.26
N ASP A 89 -9.10 -37.79 22.19
CA ASP A 89 -8.07 -38.83 22.08
C ASP A 89 -8.31 -39.87 23.21
N PRO A 90 -7.76 -41.10 23.20
CA PRO A 90 -7.35 -42.02 22.11
C PRO A 90 -7.81 -43.49 22.41
N PRO A 91 -7.32 -44.59 21.76
CA PRO A 91 -5.99 -45.14 22.09
C PRO A 91 -5.18 -45.66 20.87
N THR A 92 -3.87 -45.58 21.02
CA THR A 92 -2.82 -45.99 20.07
C THR A 92 -2.81 -47.49 19.72
N PRO A 93 -2.17 -47.86 18.60
CA PRO A 93 -0.89 -48.53 18.77
C PRO A 93 0.27 -47.91 17.96
N LYS A 94 1.44 -48.09 18.55
CA LYS A 94 2.75 -47.53 18.22
C LYS A 94 3.19 -47.85 16.79
N PHE A 95 3.15 -46.87 15.90
CA PHE A 95 4.04 -46.82 14.74
C PHE A 95 5.11 -45.75 14.98
N ARG A 96 6.34 -46.21 15.17
CA ARG A 96 7.52 -45.34 15.33
C ARG A 96 7.92 -44.83 13.95
N PHE A 97 7.49 -43.62 13.61
CA PHE A 97 8.03 -42.89 12.45
C PHE A 97 9.37 -42.23 12.83
N PRO A 98 10.44 -42.42 12.05
CA PRO A 98 11.68 -41.69 12.21
C PRO A 98 11.57 -40.37 11.46
N TYR A 99 10.59 -39.53 11.80
CA TYR A 99 10.54 -38.16 11.28
C TYR A 99 10.20 -37.24 12.44
N ARG A 100 11.24 -36.55 12.92
CA ARG A 100 11.09 -35.40 13.79
C ARG A 100 10.31 -34.37 12.98
N PHE A 101 9.03 -34.19 13.30
CA PHE A 101 8.22 -33.09 12.78
C PHE A 101 8.86 -31.77 13.23
N THR A 102 9.83 -31.28 12.47
CA THR A 102 10.21 -29.87 12.54
C THR A 102 9.09 -29.10 11.89
N THR A 103 8.33 -28.38 12.70
CA THR A 103 7.35 -27.38 12.26
C THR A 103 7.92 -26.53 11.11
N PRO A 104 7.14 -26.24 10.05
CA PRO A 104 7.60 -25.51 8.87
C PRO A 104 7.62 -24.01 9.16
N TYR A 105 8.47 -23.57 10.09
CA TYR A 105 8.79 -22.16 10.20
C TYR A 105 9.94 -21.85 9.23
N PRO A 106 9.76 -20.91 8.30
CA PRO A 106 10.87 -20.43 7.47
C PRO A 106 11.92 -19.85 8.41
N ASN A 107 13.18 -20.18 8.20
CA ASN A 107 14.27 -19.60 8.98
C ASN A 107 14.16 -18.06 8.95
N PRO A 108 14.28 -17.37 10.10
CA PRO A 108 14.34 -15.91 10.11
C PRO A 108 15.51 -15.41 9.25
N PRO A 109 15.49 -14.13 8.82
CA PRO A 109 16.63 -13.53 8.11
C PRO A 109 17.93 -13.87 8.86
N ASN A 110 18.86 -14.56 8.22
CA ASN A 110 20.02 -15.15 8.92
C ASN A 110 21.33 -14.39 8.66
N THR A 111 21.30 -13.37 7.80
CA THR A 111 22.51 -12.64 7.41
C THR A 111 22.52 -11.23 7.99
N ARG A 112 23.73 -10.70 8.22
CA ARG A 112 23.89 -9.38 8.87
C ARG A 112 23.18 -8.27 8.08
N TRP A 113 23.21 -8.35 6.74
CA TRP A 113 22.57 -7.37 5.86
C TRP A 113 21.05 -7.46 5.84
N THR A 114 20.48 -8.67 5.94
CA THR A 114 19.02 -8.83 6.04
C THR A 114 18.48 -8.23 7.35
N TRP A 115 19.16 -8.45 8.48
CA TRP A 115 18.84 -7.79 9.74
C TRP A 115 19.04 -6.27 9.68
N ALA A 116 20.14 -5.81 9.08
CA ALA A 116 20.39 -4.37 8.94
C ALA A 116 19.27 -3.68 8.16
N PHE A 117 18.79 -4.28 7.06
CA PHE A 117 17.69 -3.73 6.27
C PHE A 117 16.37 -3.67 7.07
N LEU A 118 16.04 -4.75 7.78
CA LEU A 118 14.84 -4.83 8.63
C LEU A 118 14.87 -3.81 9.77
N ILE A 119 15.98 -3.76 10.51
CA ILE A 119 16.15 -2.83 11.64
C ILE A 119 16.12 -1.39 11.15
N THR A 120 16.79 -1.08 10.03
CA THR A 120 16.80 0.28 9.47
C THR A 120 15.37 0.72 9.09
N ALA A 121 14.60 -0.14 8.42
CA ALA A 121 13.20 0.16 8.08
C ALA A 121 12.32 0.31 9.33
N PHE A 122 12.52 -0.53 10.35
CA PHE A 122 11.81 -0.44 11.62
C PHE A 122 12.11 0.85 12.37
N VAL A 123 13.37 1.23 12.48
CA VAL A 123 13.80 2.48 13.14
C VAL A 123 13.25 3.69 12.38
N GLN A 124 13.30 3.70 11.04
CA GLN A 124 12.69 4.74 10.23
C GLN A 124 11.20 4.88 10.53
N ALA A 125 10.46 3.77 10.53
CA ALA A 125 9.03 3.75 10.81
C ALA A 125 8.71 4.32 12.20
N VAL A 126 9.44 3.90 13.24
CA VAL A 126 9.21 4.37 14.61
C VAL A 126 9.47 5.88 14.74
N ILE A 127 10.59 6.37 14.19
CA ILE A 127 10.95 7.80 14.27
C ILE A 127 9.91 8.65 13.56
N VAL A 128 9.55 8.30 12.31
CA VAL A 128 8.61 9.11 11.54
C VAL A 128 7.21 9.07 12.16
N LEU A 129 6.72 7.90 12.59
CA LEU A 129 5.40 7.80 13.23
C LEU A 129 5.33 8.53 14.56
N ALA A 130 6.43 8.59 15.33
CA ALA A 130 6.48 9.37 16.56
C ALA A 130 6.36 10.88 16.29
N VAL A 131 7.05 11.39 15.27
CA VAL A 131 6.96 12.80 14.87
C VAL A 131 5.56 13.13 14.36
N GLU A 132 4.98 12.30 13.49
CA GLU A 132 3.63 12.49 12.95
C GLU A 132 2.56 12.44 14.05
N ALA A 133 2.67 11.52 15.01
CA ALA A 133 1.75 11.43 16.15
C ALA A 133 1.81 12.69 17.04
N TYR A 134 3.01 13.24 17.24
CA TYR A 134 3.18 14.48 17.98
C TYR A 134 2.57 15.69 17.25
N VAL A 135 2.81 15.81 15.94
CA VAL A 135 2.19 16.88 15.11
C VAL A 135 0.67 16.80 15.18
N PHE A 136 0.11 15.60 15.10
CA PHE A 136 -1.33 15.38 15.23
C PHE A 136 -1.87 15.78 16.62
N ALA A 137 -1.18 15.41 17.70
CA ALA A 137 -1.58 15.77 19.06
C ALA A 137 -1.62 17.30 19.25
N MET A 138 -0.55 17.99 18.85
CA MET A 138 -0.46 19.45 18.91
C MET A 138 -1.57 20.14 18.11
N PHE A 139 -1.88 19.61 16.92
CA PHE A 139 -2.98 20.14 16.11
C PHE A 139 -4.33 19.93 16.81
N GLN A 140 -4.59 18.73 17.33
CA GLN A 140 -5.86 18.38 17.97
C GLN A 140 -6.13 19.22 19.22
N GLU A 141 -5.10 19.52 20.02
CA GLU A 141 -5.21 20.41 21.19
C GLU A 141 -5.48 21.87 20.82
N SER A 142 -5.09 22.26 19.60
CA SER A 142 -5.24 23.62 19.11
C SER A 142 -6.59 23.90 18.45
N LEU A 143 -7.43 22.88 18.31
CA LEU A 143 -8.77 22.99 17.73
C LEU A 143 -9.80 23.40 18.79
N LEU A 144 -10.69 24.31 18.41
CA LEU A 144 -11.87 24.65 19.20
C LEU A 144 -12.86 23.47 19.22
N GLN A 145 -13.31 23.13 20.42
CA GLN A 145 -14.27 22.06 20.63
C GLN A 145 -15.69 22.49 20.22
N ASN A 146 -16.54 21.52 19.86
CA ASN A 146 -17.96 21.69 19.53
C ASN A 146 -18.28 22.41 18.20
N LEU A 147 -17.32 22.50 17.28
CA LEU A 147 -17.56 23.01 15.93
C LEU A 147 -17.98 21.90 14.96
N THR A 148 -18.75 22.25 13.93
CA THR A 148 -19.10 21.33 12.85
C THR A 148 -17.83 20.95 12.07
N PRO A 149 -17.54 19.66 11.86
CA PRO A 149 -16.30 19.26 11.21
C PRO A 149 -16.34 19.61 9.72
N ILE A 150 -15.47 20.53 9.29
CA ILE A 150 -15.25 20.87 7.89
C ILE A 150 -14.12 20.03 7.28
N PRO A 151 -14.05 19.87 5.94
CA PRO A 151 -13.02 19.06 5.29
C PRO A 151 -11.57 19.43 5.67
N LEU A 152 -11.27 20.72 5.91
CA LEU A 152 -9.93 21.19 6.28
C LEU A 152 -9.42 20.60 7.60
N VAL A 153 -10.30 20.38 8.58
CA VAL A 153 -9.93 19.77 9.88
C VAL A 153 -9.44 18.33 9.70
N LYS A 154 -9.86 17.66 8.62
CA LYS A 154 -9.49 16.28 8.32
C LYS A 154 -8.16 16.14 7.60
N THR A 155 -7.52 17.22 7.18
CA THR A 155 -6.26 17.17 6.41
C THR A 155 -5.16 16.45 7.19
N ILE A 156 -4.82 16.93 8.38
CA ILE A 156 -3.75 16.34 9.21
C ILE A 156 -4.06 14.88 9.62
N PRO A 157 -5.28 14.55 10.13
CA PRO A 157 -5.64 13.15 10.39
C PRO A 157 -5.51 12.23 9.16
N THR A 158 -5.84 12.73 7.97
CA THR A 158 -5.69 11.99 6.71
C THR A 158 -4.23 11.66 6.41
N TYR A 159 -3.31 12.60 6.66
CA TYR A 159 -1.86 12.36 6.52
C TYR A 159 -1.36 11.32 7.50
N LEU A 160 -1.67 11.49 8.79
CA LEU A 160 -1.27 10.54 9.83
C LEU A 160 -1.74 9.12 9.52
N THR A 161 -3.00 8.96 9.12
CA THR A 161 -3.59 7.66 8.80
C THR A 161 -2.82 6.97 7.66
N LEU A 162 -2.45 7.73 6.62
CA LEU A 162 -1.67 7.17 5.52
C LEU A 162 -0.25 6.82 5.94
N PHE A 163 0.42 7.64 6.76
CA PHE A 163 1.75 7.30 7.26
C PHE A 163 1.75 6.02 8.10
N ILE A 164 0.79 5.87 9.02
CA ILE A 164 0.62 4.65 9.81
C ILE A 164 0.44 3.45 8.89
N PHE A 165 -0.51 3.54 7.95
CA PHE A 165 -0.75 2.46 6.99
C PHE A 165 0.49 2.17 6.13
N GLY A 166 1.18 3.21 5.66
CA GLY A 166 2.38 3.14 4.84
C GLY A 166 3.53 2.43 5.51
N PHE A 167 3.93 2.90 6.69
CA PHE A 167 5.06 2.29 7.40
C PHE A 167 4.76 0.87 7.88
N ILE A 168 3.54 0.58 8.34
CA ILE A 168 3.15 -0.79 8.68
C ILE A 168 3.22 -1.70 7.44
N TYR A 169 2.65 -1.26 6.32
CA TYR A 169 2.68 -2.02 5.08
C TYR A 169 4.10 -2.22 4.56
N GLN A 170 4.95 -1.20 4.67
CA GLN A 170 6.36 -1.27 4.32
C GLN A 170 7.08 -2.34 5.14
N LEU A 171 6.87 -2.40 6.46
CA LEU A 171 7.49 -3.43 7.32
C LEU A 171 7.05 -4.84 6.93
N VAL A 172 5.77 -5.03 6.58
CA VAL A 172 5.25 -6.31 6.07
C VAL A 172 5.96 -6.70 4.76
N LEU A 173 6.12 -5.74 3.84
CA LEU A 173 6.83 -5.98 2.58
C LEU A 173 8.33 -6.22 2.77
N VAL A 174 8.96 -5.52 3.71
CA VAL A 174 10.36 -5.75 4.10
C VAL A 174 10.51 -7.20 4.56
N TYR A 175 9.69 -7.63 5.53
CA TYR A 175 9.73 -9.01 6.01
C TYR A 175 9.49 -10.04 4.90
N ASP A 176 8.47 -9.83 4.06
CA ASP A 176 8.17 -10.73 2.95
C ASP A 176 9.32 -10.82 1.93
N SER A 177 9.92 -9.68 1.57
CA SER A 177 11.02 -9.60 0.61
C SER A 177 12.28 -10.31 1.11
N LEU A 178 12.61 -10.17 2.40
CA LEU A 178 13.75 -10.82 3.02
C LEU A 178 13.51 -12.32 3.18
N ARG A 179 12.33 -12.72 3.67
CA ARG A 179 11.96 -14.13 3.86
C ARG A 179 11.92 -14.91 2.55
N LEU A 180 11.48 -14.28 1.46
CA LEU A 180 11.45 -14.89 0.13
C LEU A 180 12.73 -14.65 -0.68
N LYS A 181 13.76 -14.01 -0.10
CA LYS A 181 15.00 -13.59 -0.78
C LYS A 181 14.71 -12.95 -2.15
N ASN A 182 13.70 -12.08 -2.20
CA ASN A 182 13.19 -11.48 -3.44
C ASN A 182 13.81 -10.10 -3.65
N THR A 183 14.90 -10.06 -4.42
CA THR A 183 15.67 -8.83 -4.69
C THR A 183 14.85 -7.74 -5.38
N ILE A 184 13.89 -8.13 -6.22
CA ILE A 184 13.05 -7.19 -6.98
C ILE A 184 12.14 -6.41 -6.03
N GLN A 185 11.59 -7.08 -5.01
CA GLN A 185 10.82 -6.41 -3.97
C GLN A 185 11.68 -5.47 -3.11
N VAL A 186 12.94 -5.83 -2.84
CA VAL A 186 13.87 -4.97 -2.08
C VAL A 186 14.18 -3.68 -2.86
N ILE A 187 14.40 -3.78 -4.18
CA ILE A 187 14.54 -2.60 -5.05
C ILE A 187 13.25 -1.78 -5.05
N GLY A 188 12.10 -2.45 -5.18
CA GLY A 188 10.78 -1.79 -5.10
C GLY A 188 10.55 -1.09 -3.76
N LEU A 189 11.05 -1.61 -2.64
CA LEU A 189 10.99 -0.98 -1.32
C LEU A 189 11.84 0.30 -1.24
N CYS A 190 12.95 0.38 -1.97
CA CYS A 190 13.73 1.60 -2.09
C CYS A 190 12.95 2.67 -2.88
N MET A 191 12.32 2.28 -4.00
CA MET A 191 11.43 3.17 -4.76
C MET A 191 10.20 3.60 -3.95
N TYR A 192 9.64 2.69 -3.14
CA TYR A 192 8.54 2.99 -2.21
C TYR A 192 8.92 4.09 -1.22
N ASN A 193 10.13 4.04 -0.65
CA ASN A 193 10.64 5.10 0.22
C ASN A 193 10.75 6.45 -0.47
N VAL A 194 11.14 6.48 -1.75
CA VAL A 194 11.12 7.71 -2.55
C VAL A 194 9.69 8.24 -2.71
N GLY A 195 8.70 7.34 -2.88
CA GLY A 195 7.28 7.71 -2.86
C GLY A 195 6.84 8.34 -1.53
N MET A 196 7.24 7.75 -0.39
CA MET A 196 6.98 8.30 0.94
C MET A 196 7.70 9.64 1.16
N LEU A 197 8.89 9.83 0.59
CA LEU A 197 9.60 11.10 0.61
C LEU A 197 8.81 12.20 -0.12
N ILE A 198 8.38 11.93 -1.36
CA ILE A 198 7.56 12.88 -2.14
C ILE A 198 6.30 13.24 -1.36
N TYR A 199 5.66 12.25 -0.75
CA TYR A 199 4.47 12.45 0.07
C TYR A 199 4.72 13.38 1.26
N SER A 200 5.77 13.14 2.04
CA SER A 200 6.14 13.99 3.18
C SER A 200 6.53 15.42 2.76
N SER A 201 7.11 15.59 1.57
CA SER A 201 7.42 16.93 1.05
C SER A 201 6.15 17.71 0.69
N ILE A 202 5.15 17.07 0.08
CA ILE A 202 3.89 17.74 -0.28
C ILE A 202 3.05 18.08 0.97
N GLN A 203 3.16 17.26 2.02
CA GLN A 203 2.44 17.44 3.27
C GLN A 203 2.67 18.82 3.90
N TYR A 204 3.92 19.34 3.89
CA TYR A 204 4.26 20.63 4.49
C TYR A 204 3.38 21.77 3.97
N ASP A 205 3.32 21.94 2.65
CA ASP A 205 2.52 22.99 2.00
C ASP A 205 1.03 22.83 2.25
N GLN A 206 0.54 21.59 2.20
CA GLN A 206 -0.89 21.30 2.36
C GLN A 206 -1.35 21.52 3.80
N ILE A 207 -0.52 21.21 4.79
CA ILE A 207 -0.81 21.48 6.19
C ILE A 207 -0.75 22.99 6.47
N ASN A 208 0.22 23.72 5.90
CA ASN A 208 0.26 25.18 6.05
C ASN A 208 -1.04 25.83 5.55
N GLN A 209 -1.45 25.50 4.32
CA GLN A 209 -2.68 26.02 3.71
C GLN A 209 -3.93 25.62 4.50
N ALA A 210 -3.94 24.41 5.08
CA ALA A 210 -5.05 23.98 5.91
C ALA A 210 -5.13 24.79 7.21
N ILE A 211 -4.00 25.08 7.86
CA ILE A 211 -3.95 25.88 9.09
C ILE A 211 -4.34 27.33 8.81
N GLU A 212 -3.76 27.97 7.80
CA GLU A 212 -4.14 29.34 7.38
C GLU A 212 -5.65 29.43 7.06
N GLY A 213 -6.19 28.41 6.38
CA GLY A 213 -7.62 28.32 6.07
C GLY A 213 -8.51 28.09 7.30
N LEU A 214 -8.01 27.47 8.37
CA LEU A 214 -8.72 27.25 9.63
C LEU A 214 -8.65 28.47 10.57
N GLU A 215 -7.55 29.23 10.53
CA GLU A 215 -7.37 30.48 11.27
C GLU A 215 -8.23 31.62 10.71
N THR A 216 -8.45 31.64 9.40
CA THR A 216 -9.22 32.69 8.71
C THR A 216 -10.66 32.30 8.42
N TYR A 217 -11.10 31.13 8.88
CA TYR A 217 -12.45 30.62 8.61
C TYR A 217 -13.54 31.46 9.28
N GLN A 218 -14.64 31.70 8.57
CA GLN A 218 -15.78 32.50 9.02
C GLN A 218 -17.05 31.64 9.11
N PRO A 219 -17.95 31.81 10.10
CA PRO A 219 -18.14 32.94 11.01
C PRO A 219 -17.19 33.03 12.21
N GLN A 220 -16.47 31.95 12.52
CA GLN A 220 -15.49 31.91 13.60
C GLN A 220 -14.33 30.99 13.23
N PRO A 221 -13.10 31.30 13.68
CA PRO A 221 -11.95 30.46 13.43
C PRO A 221 -12.11 29.10 14.10
N TYR A 222 -11.44 28.08 13.55
CA TYR A 222 -11.40 26.74 14.13
C TYR A 222 -10.23 26.53 15.09
N ILE A 223 -9.21 27.39 14.99
CA ILE A 223 -8.00 27.34 15.80
C ILE A 223 -8.11 28.39 16.91
N LEU A 224 -7.65 28.04 18.12
CA LEU A 224 -7.64 28.99 19.24
C LEU A 224 -6.79 30.23 18.89
N PRO A 225 -7.30 31.47 19.02
CA PRO A 225 -6.55 32.67 18.67
C PRO A 225 -5.21 32.87 19.41
N SER A 226 -5.04 32.22 20.55
CA SER A 226 -3.82 32.24 21.36
C SER A 226 -2.83 31.11 21.06
N SER A 227 -3.21 30.12 20.26
CA SER A 227 -2.34 28.97 19.98
C SER A 227 -1.35 29.30 18.86
N ARG A 228 -0.06 29.09 19.13
CA ARG A 228 1.01 29.21 18.12
C ARG A 228 1.29 27.86 17.49
N VAL A 229 0.30 27.31 16.78
CA VAL A 229 0.37 25.95 16.23
C VAL A 229 1.45 25.82 15.17
N TRP A 230 1.43 26.71 14.18
CA TRP A 230 2.31 26.62 13.01
C TRP A 230 3.80 26.70 13.35
N PRO A 231 4.29 27.66 14.15
CA PRO A 231 5.71 27.71 14.54
C PRO A 231 6.20 26.46 15.29
N ASN A 232 5.30 25.77 15.99
CA ASN A 232 5.64 24.57 16.76
C ASN A 232 5.73 23.32 15.89
N ILE A 233 4.86 23.18 14.87
CA ILE A 233 4.80 21.98 14.03
C ILE A 233 5.60 22.10 12.73
N SER A 234 5.78 23.30 12.18
CA SER A 234 6.49 23.51 10.90
C SER A 234 7.93 22.96 10.88
N PRO A 235 8.77 23.09 11.94
CA PRO A 235 10.11 22.49 11.90
C PRO A 235 10.06 20.95 11.91
N LEU A 236 9.06 20.36 12.56
CA LEU A 236 8.87 18.90 12.60
C LEU A 236 8.40 18.35 11.25
N LEU A 237 7.47 19.05 10.60
CA LEU A 237 6.99 18.73 9.25
C LEU A 237 8.12 18.83 8.22
N LEU A 238 9.05 19.78 8.37
CA LEU A 238 10.23 19.87 7.51
C LEU A 238 11.27 18.79 7.83
N ALA A 239 11.37 18.35 9.09
CA ALA A 239 12.30 17.29 9.49
C ALA A 239 11.92 15.91 8.92
N VAL A 240 10.62 15.61 8.78
CA VAL A 240 10.12 14.31 8.28
C VAL A 240 10.71 13.92 6.91
N PRO A 241 10.61 14.73 5.84
CA PRO A 241 11.22 14.40 4.55
C PRO A 241 12.74 14.27 4.65
N CYS A 242 13.43 15.08 5.47
CA CYS A 242 14.87 14.94 5.66
C CYS A 242 15.26 13.60 6.30
N ILE A 243 14.50 13.16 7.30
CA ILE A 243 14.68 11.86 7.96
C ILE A 243 14.44 10.73 6.94
N ILE A 244 13.30 10.75 6.22
CA ILE A 244 12.99 9.74 5.21
C ILE A 244 14.08 9.70 4.13
N ALA A 245 14.58 10.85 3.67
CA ALA A 245 15.66 10.91 2.68
C ALA A 245 16.95 10.27 3.18
N ALA A 246 17.37 10.57 4.41
CA ALA A 246 18.56 9.97 5.02
C ALA A 246 18.43 8.44 5.12
N PHE A 247 17.30 7.94 5.62
CA PHE A 247 17.06 6.51 5.68
C PHE A 247 16.91 5.86 4.29
N THR A 248 16.39 6.58 3.29
CA THR A 248 16.32 6.10 1.90
C THR A 248 17.70 5.83 1.34
N VAL A 249 18.68 6.71 1.61
CA VAL A 249 20.08 6.50 1.19
C VAL A 249 20.68 5.27 1.88
N VAL A 250 20.48 5.14 3.20
CA VAL A 250 20.97 3.98 3.97
C VAL A 250 20.34 2.69 3.48
N LEU A 251 19.01 2.65 3.30
CA LEU A 251 18.30 1.48 2.79
C LEU A 251 18.72 1.12 1.36
N SER A 252 18.98 2.11 0.50
CA SER A 252 19.49 1.87 -0.85
C SER A 252 20.89 1.27 -0.84
N PHE A 253 21.77 1.74 0.05
CA PHE A 253 23.11 1.15 0.23
C PHE A 253 23.04 -0.30 0.73
N ILE A 254 22.20 -0.57 1.73
CA ILE A 254 22.00 -1.93 2.24
C ILE A 254 21.37 -2.83 1.16
N ALA A 255 20.41 -2.31 0.40
CA ALA A 255 19.77 -3.02 -0.71
C ALA A 255 20.78 -3.40 -1.81
N TRP A 256 21.76 -2.54 -2.09
CA TRP A 256 22.86 -2.87 -3.00
C TRP A 256 23.69 -4.06 -2.51
N LYS A 257 24.04 -4.09 -1.21
CA LYS A 257 24.73 -5.26 -0.62
C LYS A 257 23.87 -6.52 -0.63
N LEU A 258 22.57 -6.36 -0.41
CA LEU A 258 21.61 -7.47 -0.44
C LEU A 258 21.40 -8.02 -1.86
N TYR A 259 21.49 -7.16 -2.87
CA TYR A 259 21.45 -7.55 -4.27
C TYR A 259 22.56 -8.55 -4.60
N ASP A 260 23.80 -8.26 -4.19
CA ASP A 260 24.95 -9.14 -4.44
C ASP A 260 24.77 -10.51 -3.75
N GLU A 261 24.32 -10.52 -2.49
CA GLU A 261 24.10 -11.72 -1.69
C GLU A 261 22.98 -12.61 -2.28
N PHE A 262 21.87 -12.00 -2.69
CA PHE A 262 20.75 -12.72 -3.30
C PHE A 262 21.06 -13.17 -4.74
N ALA A 263 21.79 -12.36 -5.51
CA ALA A 263 22.21 -12.72 -6.86
C ALA A 263 23.13 -13.96 -6.85
N TRP A 264 24.06 -14.04 -5.90
CA TRP A 264 24.92 -15.21 -5.70
C TRP A 264 24.13 -16.48 -5.33
N THR A 265 23.15 -16.35 -4.43
CA THR A 265 22.27 -17.47 -4.04
C THR A 265 21.40 -17.97 -5.20
N ILE A 266 20.85 -17.04 -6.00
CA ILE A 266 20.05 -17.37 -7.19
C ILE A 266 20.90 -18.02 -8.28
N TYR A 267 22.15 -17.58 -8.45
CA TYR A 267 23.08 -18.19 -9.41
C TYR A 267 23.34 -19.66 -9.08
N LYS A 268 23.56 -20.02 -7.81
CA LYS A 268 23.91 -21.40 -7.43
C LYS A 268 22.81 -22.44 -7.71
N HIS A 269 21.53 -22.06 -7.61
CA HIS A 269 20.40 -22.99 -7.79
C HIS A 269 19.80 -23.02 -9.22
N ILE A 270 20.02 -22.00 -10.06
CA ILE A 270 19.26 -21.81 -11.32
C ILE A 270 20.17 -21.75 -12.57
N SER A 271 21.46 -22.06 -12.46
CA SER A 271 22.45 -21.75 -13.52
C SER A 271 22.44 -22.58 -14.81
N ALA A 272 21.55 -23.56 -14.99
CA ALA A 272 21.56 -24.34 -16.25
C ALA A 272 20.70 -23.74 -17.39
N ASP A 273 19.66 -22.93 -17.11
CA ASP A 273 18.78 -22.37 -18.15
C ASP A 273 18.44 -20.88 -17.94
N LEU A 274 19.07 -20.03 -18.77
CA LEU A 274 18.86 -18.57 -18.79
C LEU A 274 17.45 -18.17 -19.23
N ARG A 275 16.77 -18.97 -20.06
CA ARG A 275 15.41 -18.67 -20.55
C ARG A 275 14.42 -18.83 -19.41
N MET A 276 14.57 -19.89 -18.63
CA MET A 276 13.74 -20.16 -17.46
C MET A 276 13.93 -19.11 -16.36
N LYS A 277 15.18 -18.69 -16.09
CA LYS A 277 15.49 -17.59 -15.16
C LYS A 277 14.78 -16.30 -15.55
N ARG A 278 14.75 -15.94 -16.83
CA ARG A 278 14.07 -14.73 -17.32
C ARG A 278 12.56 -14.79 -17.07
N ARG A 279 11.90 -15.90 -17.39
CA ARG A 279 10.46 -16.09 -17.16
C ARG A 279 10.09 -15.99 -15.68
N PHE A 280 10.91 -16.57 -14.81
CA PHE A 280 10.72 -16.49 -13.37
C PHE A 280 10.91 -15.07 -12.83
N LEU A 281 11.89 -14.34 -13.34
CA LEU A 281 12.11 -12.93 -13.01
C LEU A 281 10.88 -12.09 -13.39
N THR A 282 10.35 -12.24 -14.61
CA THR A 282 9.13 -11.55 -15.04
C THR A 282 7.96 -11.83 -14.10
N PHE A 283 7.76 -13.10 -13.71
CA PHE A 283 6.73 -13.47 -12.75
C PHE A 283 6.93 -12.80 -11.39
N GLN A 284 8.16 -12.73 -10.89
CA GLN A 284 8.47 -12.05 -9.62
C GLN A 284 8.25 -10.53 -9.71
N ILE A 285 8.61 -9.89 -10.83
CA ILE A 285 8.30 -8.47 -11.07
C ILE A 285 6.79 -8.26 -10.98
N TYR A 286 6.01 -9.09 -11.67
CA TYR A 286 4.56 -8.96 -11.68
C TYR A 286 3.95 -9.11 -10.28
N ILE A 287 4.35 -10.13 -9.52
CA ILE A 287 3.88 -10.30 -8.13
C ILE A 287 4.35 -9.14 -7.22
N ALA A 288 5.53 -8.58 -7.45
CA ALA A 288 6.00 -7.41 -6.70
C ALA A 288 5.17 -6.16 -7.02
N LEU A 289 4.92 -5.88 -8.31
CA LEU A 289 4.06 -4.78 -8.75
C LEU A 289 2.65 -4.88 -8.15
N LEU A 290 2.05 -6.08 -8.16
CA LEU A 290 0.74 -6.31 -7.51
C LEU A 290 0.68 -5.90 -6.04
N LYS A 291 1.78 -6.07 -5.29
CA LYS A 291 1.86 -5.66 -3.88
C LYS A 291 1.97 -4.14 -3.75
N PHE A 292 2.77 -3.49 -4.58
CA PHE A 292 2.84 -2.03 -4.57
C PHE A 292 1.51 -1.40 -5.04
N ASP A 293 0.87 -1.96 -6.08
CA ASP A 293 -0.45 -1.55 -6.56
C ASP A 293 -1.50 -1.60 -5.45
N PHE A 294 -1.50 -2.67 -4.65
CA PHE A 294 -2.38 -2.79 -3.49
C PHE A 294 -2.24 -1.58 -2.55
N PHE A 295 -1.02 -1.19 -2.22
CA PHE A 295 -0.78 -0.06 -1.33
C PHE A 295 -1.25 1.27 -1.92
N PHE A 296 -0.82 1.60 -3.13
CA PHE A 296 -1.14 2.89 -3.73
C PHE A 296 -2.63 3.03 -4.03
N PHE A 297 -3.27 1.94 -4.47
CA PHE A 297 -4.73 1.91 -4.66
C PHE A 297 -5.47 2.11 -3.33
N LEU A 298 -5.10 1.35 -2.30
CA LEU A 298 -5.77 1.41 -1.00
C LEU A 298 -5.53 2.78 -0.35
N GLY A 299 -4.29 3.28 -0.38
CA GLY A 299 -3.91 4.60 0.12
C GLY A 299 -4.74 5.72 -0.52
N PHE A 300 -4.84 5.73 -1.86
CA PHE A 300 -5.72 6.67 -2.56
C PHE A 300 -7.18 6.53 -2.12
N THR A 301 -7.69 5.30 -2.06
CA THR A 301 -9.11 5.04 -1.77
C THR A 301 -9.47 5.45 -0.35
N VAL A 302 -8.61 5.17 0.64
CA VAL A 302 -8.82 5.57 2.04
C VAL A 302 -8.76 7.09 2.18
N GLN A 303 -7.77 7.77 1.60
CA GLN A 303 -7.72 9.23 1.62
C GLN A 303 -8.96 9.86 0.97
N PHE A 304 -9.37 9.33 -0.18
CA PHE A 304 -10.55 9.79 -0.88
C PHE A 304 -11.83 9.56 -0.07
N LEU A 305 -11.95 8.41 0.60
CA LEU A 305 -13.10 8.07 1.45
C LEU A 305 -13.25 9.03 2.63
N VAL A 306 -12.16 9.38 3.32
CA VAL A 306 -12.21 10.31 4.46
C VAL A 306 -12.76 11.68 4.05
N ILE A 307 -12.43 12.14 2.84
CA ILE A 307 -12.90 13.42 2.30
C ILE A 307 -14.37 13.31 1.90
N VAL A 308 -14.74 12.28 1.12
CA VAL A 308 -16.11 12.08 0.61
C VAL A 308 -17.11 11.77 1.72
N ALA A 309 -16.71 11.12 2.81
CA ALA A 309 -17.57 10.90 3.98
C ALA A 309 -18.16 12.21 4.57
N SER A 310 -17.59 13.37 4.23
CA SER A 310 -18.04 14.67 4.71
C SER A 310 -19.05 15.35 3.79
N ALA A 311 -19.13 14.93 2.52
CA ALA A 311 -19.99 15.52 1.51
C ALA A 311 -21.13 14.54 1.22
N THR A 312 -22.34 14.88 1.65
CA THR A 312 -23.59 14.13 1.43
C THR A 312 -23.80 13.81 -0.05
N GLN A 313 -23.27 12.69 -0.53
CA GLN A 313 -23.50 12.10 -1.85
C GLN A 313 -23.47 10.58 -1.74
N ASP A 314 -24.65 9.99 -1.55
CA ASP A 314 -24.82 8.57 -1.19
C ASP A 314 -24.21 7.61 -2.23
N ALA A 315 -24.25 7.96 -3.52
CA ALA A 315 -23.72 7.10 -4.58
C ALA A 315 -22.18 7.04 -4.63
N GLU A 316 -21.49 8.16 -4.40
CA GLU A 316 -20.02 8.19 -4.48
C GLU A 316 -19.35 7.54 -3.27
N PHE A 317 -19.95 7.74 -2.10
CA PHE A 317 -19.50 7.12 -0.86
C PHE A 317 -19.67 5.60 -0.94
N ALA A 318 -20.86 5.11 -1.34
CA ALA A 318 -21.12 3.69 -1.50
C ALA A 318 -20.20 3.03 -2.54
N LEU A 319 -19.98 3.69 -3.69
CA LEU A 319 -19.09 3.16 -4.73
C LEU A 319 -17.63 3.09 -4.25
N THR A 320 -17.17 4.08 -3.49
CA THR A 320 -15.81 4.08 -2.93
C THR A 320 -15.62 2.98 -1.89
N ILE A 321 -16.62 2.76 -1.02
CA ILE A 321 -16.60 1.65 -0.06
C ILE A 321 -16.54 0.30 -0.79
N ALA A 322 -17.37 0.12 -1.82
CA ALA A 322 -17.38 -1.10 -2.62
C ALA A 322 -16.07 -1.32 -3.39
N ALA A 323 -15.38 -0.24 -3.79
CA ALA A 323 -14.13 -0.34 -4.55
C ALA A 323 -13.00 -1.02 -3.76
N ILE A 324 -12.94 -0.86 -2.43
CA ILE A 324 -11.90 -1.47 -1.59
C ILE A 324 -11.92 -3.01 -1.70
N PRO A 325 -12.99 -3.74 -1.30
CA PRO A 325 -13.02 -5.19 -1.37
C PRO A 325 -12.94 -5.71 -2.81
N ILE A 326 -13.53 -5.00 -3.79
CA ILE A 326 -13.43 -5.36 -5.20
C ILE A 326 -11.97 -5.37 -5.65
N THR A 327 -11.19 -4.34 -5.34
CA THR A 327 -9.78 -4.31 -5.74
C THR A 327 -8.95 -5.38 -5.04
N ILE A 328 -9.18 -5.63 -3.74
CA ILE A 328 -8.50 -6.71 -3.02
C ILE A 328 -8.76 -8.05 -3.71
N PHE A 329 -10.02 -8.31 -4.09
CA PHE A 329 -10.41 -9.51 -4.80
C PHE A 329 -9.74 -9.61 -6.18
N ILE A 330 -9.72 -8.52 -6.96
CA ILE A 330 -9.07 -8.48 -8.28
C ILE A 330 -7.58 -8.79 -8.17
N LEU A 331 -6.86 -8.14 -7.24
CA LEU A 331 -5.42 -8.36 -7.07
C LEU A 331 -5.09 -9.77 -6.58
N PHE A 332 -5.93 -10.35 -5.71
CA PHE A 332 -5.79 -11.74 -5.28
C PHE A 332 -6.04 -12.73 -6.42
N MET A 333 -7.13 -12.55 -7.18
CA MET A 333 -7.45 -13.35 -8.36
C MET A 333 -6.35 -13.25 -9.43
N ALA A 334 -5.79 -12.06 -9.63
CA ALA A 334 -4.66 -11.83 -10.51
C ALA A 334 -3.46 -12.70 -10.14
N ALA A 335 -3.01 -12.63 -8.88
CA ALA A 335 -1.90 -13.45 -8.39
C ALA A 335 -2.20 -14.97 -8.50
N PHE A 336 -3.46 -15.35 -8.28
CA PHE A 336 -3.91 -16.74 -8.37
C PHE A 336 -3.89 -17.28 -9.81
N PHE A 337 -4.45 -16.54 -10.77
CA PHE A 337 -4.49 -16.96 -12.17
C PHE A 337 -3.11 -17.01 -12.80
N THR A 338 -2.23 -16.05 -12.47
CA THR A 338 -0.84 -16.07 -12.98
C THR A 338 -0.07 -17.27 -12.44
N ARG A 339 -0.26 -17.68 -11.17
CA ARG A 339 0.40 -18.89 -10.62
C ARG A 339 -0.08 -20.19 -11.25
N ARG A 340 -1.32 -20.24 -11.74
CA ARG A 340 -1.89 -21.41 -12.40
C ARG A 340 -1.70 -21.40 -13.92
N GLU A 341 -1.10 -20.35 -14.46
CA GLU A 341 -0.97 -20.11 -15.91
C GLU A 341 -2.33 -20.14 -16.64
N ASN A 342 -3.40 -19.69 -15.96
CA ASN A 342 -4.73 -19.66 -16.55
C ASN A 342 -4.87 -18.45 -17.51
N LYS A 343 -4.72 -18.69 -18.82
CA LYS A 343 -4.82 -17.66 -19.87
C LYS A 343 -6.14 -16.89 -19.81
N PHE A 344 -7.27 -17.60 -19.66
CA PHE A 344 -8.58 -16.95 -19.63
C PHE A 344 -8.71 -15.99 -18.44
N GLY A 345 -8.38 -16.46 -17.24
CA GLY A 345 -8.40 -15.63 -16.03
C GLY A 345 -7.44 -14.42 -16.12
N MET A 346 -6.29 -14.60 -16.77
CA MET A 346 -5.32 -13.53 -16.98
C MET A 346 -5.83 -12.48 -17.98
N VAL A 347 -6.51 -12.88 -19.08
CA VAL A 347 -7.15 -11.94 -20.01
C VAL A 347 -8.24 -11.12 -19.29
N CYS A 348 -9.11 -11.79 -18.52
CA CYS A 348 -10.12 -11.10 -17.71
C CYS A 348 -9.50 -10.09 -16.74
N THR A 349 -8.38 -10.47 -16.10
CA THR A 349 -7.66 -9.58 -15.17
C THR A 349 -7.08 -8.36 -15.88
N ILE A 350 -6.49 -8.53 -17.07
CA ILE A 350 -5.97 -7.41 -17.86
C ILE A 350 -7.08 -6.44 -18.25
N VAL A 351 -8.24 -6.93 -18.67
CA VAL A 351 -9.41 -6.08 -18.96
C VAL A 351 -9.82 -5.28 -17.71
N LEU A 352 -9.84 -5.92 -16.54
CA LEU A 352 -10.14 -5.24 -15.27
C LEU A 352 -9.09 -4.18 -14.90
N TYR A 353 -7.80 -4.37 -15.24
CA TYR A 353 -6.79 -3.32 -15.08
C TYR A 353 -7.04 -2.12 -15.98
N PHE A 354 -7.47 -2.33 -17.23
CA PHE A 354 -7.89 -1.21 -18.08
C PHE A 354 -9.12 -0.49 -17.52
N CYS A 355 -10.07 -1.21 -16.93
CA CYS A 355 -11.19 -0.59 -16.20
C CYS A 355 -10.70 0.21 -14.98
N GLY A 356 -9.76 -0.34 -14.21
CA GLY A 356 -9.13 0.35 -13.08
C GLY A 356 -8.39 1.61 -13.50
N LEU A 357 -7.63 1.55 -14.59
CA LEU A 357 -6.94 2.70 -15.18
C LEU A 357 -7.93 3.80 -15.58
N ALA A 358 -9.02 3.43 -16.27
CA ALA A 358 -10.07 4.37 -16.63
C ALA A 358 -10.74 5.00 -15.39
N TYR A 359 -10.96 4.21 -14.33
CA TYR A 359 -11.49 4.69 -13.05
C TYR A 359 -10.58 5.73 -12.40
N PHE A 360 -9.27 5.49 -12.34
CA PHE A 360 -8.32 6.48 -11.78
C PHE A 360 -8.27 7.76 -12.59
N ILE A 361 -8.25 7.67 -13.92
CA ILE A 361 -8.28 8.85 -14.79
C ILE A 361 -9.57 9.64 -14.55
N PHE A 362 -10.72 8.97 -14.50
CA PHE A 362 -12.00 9.61 -14.19
C PHE A 362 -11.99 10.31 -12.83
N LYS A 363 -11.48 9.66 -11.77
CA LYS A 363 -11.39 10.24 -10.43
C LYS A 363 -10.44 11.43 -10.39
N LEU A 364 -9.30 11.35 -11.08
CA LEU A 364 -8.34 12.45 -11.20
C LEU A 364 -9.02 13.66 -11.85
N LEU A 365 -9.67 13.49 -13.00
CA LEU A 365 -10.38 14.57 -13.68
C LEU A 365 -11.50 15.17 -12.80
N ARG A 366 -12.27 14.32 -12.12
CA ARG A 366 -13.38 14.74 -11.26
C ARG A 366 -12.96 15.65 -10.12
N MET A 367 -11.75 15.47 -9.59
CA MET A 367 -11.22 16.30 -8.52
C MET A 367 -10.92 17.75 -8.96
N TYR A 368 -10.74 17.98 -10.27
CA TYR A 368 -10.49 19.31 -10.84
C TYR A 368 -11.76 20.01 -11.36
N LEU A 369 -12.91 19.33 -11.35
CA LEU A 369 -14.17 19.95 -11.77
C LEU A 369 -14.58 21.10 -10.81
N PRO A 370 -15.10 22.22 -11.34
CA PRO A 370 -15.40 23.42 -10.55
C PRO A 370 -16.44 23.15 -9.46
N ALA A 371 -17.41 22.27 -9.72
CA ALA A 371 -18.48 21.93 -8.76
C ALA A 371 -17.98 21.26 -7.47
N LYS A 372 -16.76 20.71 -7.45
CA LYS A 372 -16.18 20.03 -6.28
C LYS A 372 -14.88 20.65 -5.78
N ARG A 373 -14.50 21.80 -6.34
CA ARG A 373 -13.18 22.41 -6.12
C ARG A 373 -12.91 22.61 -4.62
N ASP A 374 -13.87 23.16 -3.90
CA ASP A 374 -13.70 23.57 -2.50
C ASP A 374 -13.56 22.40 -1.52
N GLN A 375 -14.20 21.27 -1.81
CA GLN A 375 -14.11 20.06 -0.97
C GLN A 375 -12.73 19.40 -1.04
N TYR A 376 -12.06 19.48 -2.19
CA TYR A 376 -10.77 18.82 -2.42
C TYR A 376 -9.56 19.74 -2.28
N ASN A 377 -9.73 21.07 -2.25
CA ASN A 377 -8.62 22.03 -2.27
C ASN A 377 -7.51 21.70 -1.24
N ALA A 378 -7.90 21.30 -0.02
CA ALA A 378 -6.95 21.06 1.09
C ALA A 378 -6.12 19.77 0.97
N VAL A 379 -6.52 18.81 0.12
CA VAL A 379 -5.81 17.51 -0.04
C VAL A 379 -5.51 17.22 -1.52
N ARG A 380 -5.84 18.15 -2.42
CA ARG A 380 -5.78 17.92 -3.87
C ARG A 380 -4.38 17.53 -4.32
N LYS A 381 -3.35 18.29 -3.93
CA LYS A 381 -1.98 18.06 -4.40
C LYS A 381 -1.52 16.63 -4.08
N THR A 382 -1.86 16.16 -2.89
CA THR A 382 -1.52 14.82 -2.42
C THR A 382 -2.34 13.72 -3.08
N LEU A 383 -3.65 13.91 -3.24
CA LEU A 383 -4.47 12.95 -3.98
C LEU A 383 -4.03 12.84 -5.44
N THR A 384 -3.57 13.94 -6.05
CA THR A 384 -3.07 13.94 -7.42
C THR A 384 -1.76 13.19 -7.55
N SER A 385 -0.82 13.35 -6.61
CA SER A 385 0.44 12.61 -6.65
C SER A 385 0.19 11.10 -6.50
N PHE A 386 -0.70 10.70 -5.59
CA PHE A 386 -1.10 9.29 -5.43
C PHE A 386 -1.76 8.74 -6.70
N ALA A 387 -2.67 9.49 -7.31
CA ALA A 387 -3.35 9.07 -8.54
C ALA A 387 -2.36 8.90 -9.71
N VAL A 388 -1.42 9.84 -9.88
CA VAL A 388 -0.40 9.78 -10.94
C VAL A 388 0.54 8.58 -10.74
N ILE A 389 1.04 8.37 -9.52
CA ILE A 389 1.90 7.20 -9.21
C ILE A 389 1.12 5.90 -9.48
N THR A 390 -0.15 5.82 -9.06
CA THR A 390 -0.99 4.64 -9.29
C THR A 390 -1.21 4.38 -10.78
N ILE A 391 -1.44 5.42 -11.58
CA ILE A 391 -1.58 5.29 -13.04
C ILE A 391 -0.31 4.71 -13.67
N ILE A 392 0.87 5.22 -13.29
CA ILE A 392 2.16 4.71 -13.79
C ILE A 392 2.34 3.25 -13.41
N LEU A 393 2.04 2.89 -12.16
CA LEU A 393 2.16 1.52 -11.67
C LEU A 393 1.20 0.57 -12.39
N ILE A 394 -0.07 0.94 -12.57
CA ILE A 394 -1.06 0.13 -13.29
C ILE A 394 -0.62 -0.12 -14.74
N ILE A 395 -0.09 0.90 -15.43
CA ILE A 395 0.44 0.73 -16.80
C ILE A 395 1.60 -0.28 -16.78
N GLY A 396 2.52 -0.16 -15.82
CA GLY A 396 3.61 -1.12 -15.62
C GLY A 396 3.09 -2.55 -15.35
N THR A 397 2.03 -2.68 -14.55
CA THR A 397 1.38 -3.95 -14.23
C THR A 397 0.72 -4.58 -15.45
N ILE A 398 0.02 -3.79 -16.30
CA ILE A 398 -0.57 -4.26 -17.56
C ILE A 398 0.51 -4.79 -18.50
N ILE A 399 1.61 -4.04 -18.68
CA ILE A 399 2.73 -4.47 -19.54
C ILE A 399 3.31 -5.79 -19.02
N ASN A 400 3.61 -5.88 -17.72
CA ASN A 400 4.15 -7.10 -17.13
C ASN A 400 3.17 -8.28 -17.16
N ALA A 401 1.85 -8.01 -17.08
CA ALA A 401 0.82 -9.02 -17.23
C ALA A 401 0.83 -9.63 -18.64
N CYS A 402 0.91 -8.80 -19.68
CA CYS A 402 1.03 -9.24 -21.07
C CYS A 402 2.30 -10.08 -21.28
N VAL A 403 3.44 -9.64 -20.75
CA VAL A 403 4.70 -10.40 -20.86
C VAL A 403 4.60 -11.73 -20.09
N CYS A 404 3.99 -11.76 -18.91
CA CYS A 404 3.74 -13.01 -18.20
C CYS A 404 2.89 -13.98 -19.03
N MET A 405 1.79 -13.49 -19.62
CA MET A 405 0.88 -14.31 -20.42
C MET A 405 1.56 -14.88 -21.67
N ALA A 406 2.41 -14.11 -22.34
CA ALA A 406 3.18 -14.57 -23.49
C ALA A 406 4.18 -15.69 -23.15
N ASN A 407 4.53 -15.84 -21.86
CA ASN A 407 5.46 -16.85 -21.36
C ASN A 407 4.78 -18.09 -20.74
N PHE A 408 3.43 -18.18 -20.77
CA PHE A 408 2.70 -19.34 -20.23
C PHE A 408 2.93 -20.62 -21.05
N ASP A 409 2.74 -21.78 -20.42
CA ASP A 409 2.93 -23.14 -20.97
C ASP A 409 4.37 -23.54 -21.32
N GLN A 410 5.35 -22.72 -20.93
CA GLN A 410 6.77 -22.97 -21.22
C GLN A 410 7.52 -23.59 -20.01
N GLY A 411 6.82 -24.35 -19.15
CA GLY A 411 7.41 -25.08 -18.00
C GLY A 411 7.59 -24.27 -16.70
N LEU A 412 7.13 -23.01 -16.67
CA LEU A 412 7.29 -22.10 -15.53
C LEU A 412 6.55 -22.58 -14.26
N LYS A 413 5.38 -23.20 -14.44
CA LYS A 413 4.52 -23.74 -13.37
C LYS A 413 5.23 -24.68 -12.40
N GLN A 414 6.07 -25.59 -12.89
CA GLN A 414 6.78 -26.55 -12.04
C GLN A 414 7.73 -25.84 -11.06
N HIS A 415 8.43 -24.79 -11.48
CA HIS A 415 9.39 -24.08 -10.63
C HIS A 415 8.72 -23.07 -9.68
N VAL A 416 7.62 -22.43 -10.13
CA VAL A 416 6.82 -21.54 -9.27
C VAL A 416 6.11 -22.33 -8.17
N MET A 417 5.61 -23.54 -8.46
CA MET A 417 5.00 -24.41 -7.46
C MET A 417 6.04 -25.16 -6.60
N SER A 418 7.19 -25.54 -7.16
CA SER A 418 8.26 -26.24 -6.43
C SER A 418 9.04 -25.33 -5.47
N ARG A 419 8.97 -23.99 -5.58
CA ARG A 419 9.52 -23.10 -4.54
C ARG A 419 8.78 -23.23 -3.18
N LYS A 420 7.62 -23.89 -3.14
CA LYS A 420 7.00 -24.33 -1.88
C LYS A 420 7.72 -25.52 -1.23
N ILE A 421 8.53 -26.25 -2.01
CA ILE A 421 9.28 -27.47 -1.69
C ILE A 421 10.78 -27.16 -1.49
N GLY A 422 11.34 -26.12 -2.14
CA GLY A 422 12.76 -25.72 -2.02
C GLY A 422 13.24 -25.22 -0.64
N VAL A 423 12.43 -25.31 0.41
CA VAL A 423 12.89 -25.16 1.81
C VAL A 423 13.45 -26.49 2.34
N GLU A 424 13.16 -27.62 1.68
CA GLU A 424 13.66 -28.94 2.07
C GLU A 424 15.10 -29.21 1.61
N GLU A 425 15.56 -28.58 0.51
CA GLU A 425 16.89 -28.84 -0.04
C GLU A 425 18.04 -28.08 0.65
N GLU A 426 17.77 -26.95 1.36
CA GLU A 426 18.81 -26.27 2.18
C GLU A 426 19.30 -27.15 3.36
N LYS A 427 18.62 -28.28 3.68
CA LYS A 427 19.11 -29.29 4.64
C LYS A 427 20.04 -30.35 4.02
N GLY A 428 20.11 -30.48 2.69
CA GLY A 428 20.98 -31.47 2.03
C GLY A 428 22.41 -30.98 1.82
N ASP A 429 22.59 -29.66 1.63
CA ASP A 429 23.86 -29.07 1.18
C ASP A 429 24.82 -28.68 2.32
N HIS A 430 24.41 -28.89 3.59
CA HIS A 430 25.26 -28.65 4.77
C HIS A 430 25.81 -29.95 5.40
N MET A 431 25.64 -31.11 4.74
CA MET A 431 26.15 -32.42 5.18
C MET A 431 27.15 -33.09 4.22
N THR A 432 27.57 -32.44 3.14
CA THR A 432 28.69 -32.91 2.31
C THR A 432 30.03 -32.46 2.88
N GLU A 433 30.31 -32.84 4.13
CA GLU A 433 31.71 -33.07 4.50
C GLU A 433 32.16 -34.35 3.77
N LEU A 434 33.20 -34.22 2.95
CA LEU A 434 33.83 -35.36 2.30
C LEU A 434 34.16 -36.42 3.37
N PRO A 435 33.81 -37.70 3.17
CA PRO A 435 34.40 -38.77 3.96
C PRO A 435 35.91 -38.75 3.70
N ASP A 436 36.68 -38.51 4.75
CA ASP A 436 38.13 -38.60 4.75
C ASP A 436 38.55 -40.01 4.30
N LEU A 437 38.97 -40.13 3.03
CA LEU A 437 39.47 -41.36 2.45
C LEU A 437 40.82 -41.67 3.08
N LYS A 438 40.82 -42.53 4.11
CA LYS A 438 42.03 -43.22 4.58
C LYS A 438 42.74 -43.86 3.38
N PRO A 439 44.06 -43.66 3.20
CA PRO A 439 44.81 -44.30 2.12
C PRO A 439 44.94 -45.78 2.45
N GLY A 440 44.16 -46.63 1.78
CA GLY A 440 44.29 -48.07 2.00
C GLY A 440 43.43 -49.00 1.17
N HIS A 441 42.38 -48.54 0.47
CA HIS A 441 41.53 -49.44 -0.33
C HIS A 441 41.20 -48.81 -1.68
N ALA A 442 41.98 -49.18 -2.71
CA ALA A 442 41.66 -48.89 -4.09
C ALA A 442 40.59 -49.87 -4.60
N PRO A 443 39.47 -49.41 -5.18
CA PRO A 443 38.63 -50.26 -6.00
C PRO A 443 39.18 -50.34 -7.43
N VAL A 444 39.38 -51.56 -7.90
CA VAL A 444 39.87 -51.92 -9.23
C VAL A 444 38.94 -51.39 -10.32
N SER A 445 39.48 -50.62 -11.26
CA SER A 445 38.79 -50.15 -12.47
C SER A 445 38.56 -51.34 -13.41
N SER A 446 37.29 -51.74 -13.59
CA SER A 446 36.89 -52.65 -14.66
C SER A 446 36.86 -51.88 -15.98
N ARG A 447 37.95 -51.95 -16.73
CA ARG A 447 38.08 -51.46 -18.10
C ARG A 447 37.23 -52.33 -19.04
N MET A 448 36.20 -51.74 -19.64
CA MET A 448 35.41 -52.37 -20.70
C MET A 448 36.21 -52.27 -22.01
N THR A 449 36.71 -53.39 -22.53
CA THR A 449 37.26 -53.48 -23.89
C THR A 449 36.12 -53.76 -24.87
N ILE A 450 36.08 -52.99 -25.95
CA ILE A 450 35.28 -53.26 -27.14
C ILE A 450 36.13 -54.18 -28.02
N ASP A 451 35.62 -55.37 -28.32
CA ASP A 451 35.98 -56.17 -29.49
C ASP A 451 34.73 -56.34 -30.36
#